data_AF-A0A8T5ZKD8-F1
#
_entry.id   AF-A0A8T5ZKD8-F1
#
_cell.length_a   1.000
_cell.length_b   1.000
_cell.length_c   1.000
_cell.angle_alpha   90.00
_cell.angle_beta   90.00
_cell.angle_gamma   90.00
#
_symmetry.space_group_name_H-M   'P 1'
#
loop_
_entity.id
_entity.type
_entity.pdbx_description
1 polymer ?
#
loop_
_entity_poly.entity_id
_entity_poly.type
_entity_poly.pdbx_seq_one_letter_code
_entity_poly.pdbx_strand_id
1 'polypeptide(L)'
;FTGLLALVFSPFGVYSVGIAAITAAICQSPEAHPDKDQRWLAAAVAGIFYLIAGLFGSAITGMMAALPVSWIQMLAGLALLSTISGSLYQALHNERERDAAVVAFLVTASGLTLVGIGSAFWGLIAGGVCYVVLNLIADRNR
;
A
#
# COMPACT_ATOMS: atom_id res chain seq x y z
N PHE A 1 9.22 8.92 11.30
CA PHE A 1 10.49 8.53 10.65
C PHE A 1 10.44 8.70 9.13
N THR A 2 9.50 8.09 8.42
CA THR A 2 9.37 8.20 6.95
C THR A 2 9.24 9.64 6.43
N GLY A 3 8.45 10.49 7.09
CA GLY A 3 8.33 11.91 6.71
C GLY A 3 9.65 12.71 6.84
N LEU A 4 10.47 12.40 7.85
CA LEU A 4 11.78 13.04 8.00
C LEU A 4 12.76 12.56 6.93
N LEU A 5 12.73 11.27 6.57
CA LEU A 5 13.49 10.75 5.43
C LEU A 5 13.08 11.43 4.12
N ALA A 6 11.77 11.59 3.87
CA ALA A 6 11.28 12.28 2.70
C ALA A 6 11.79 13.74 2.62
N LEU A 7 11.82 14.46 3.76
CA LEU A 7 12.39 15.81 3.82
C LEU A 7 13.88 15.83 3.49
N VAL A 8 14.66 14.90 4.04
CA VAL A 8 16.11 14.79 3.77
C VAL A 8 16.39 14.44 2.31
N PHE A 9 15.56 13.59 1.71
CA PHE A 9 15.73 13.15 0.32
C PHE A 9 15.02 14.02 -0.71
N SER A 10 14.21 15.00 -0.29
CA SER A 10 13.52 15.94 -1.18
C SER A 10 14.44 16.64 -2.20
N PRO A 11 15.65 17.15 -1.84
CA PRO A 11 16.55 17.75 -2.83
C PRO A 11 17.06 16.76 -3.90
N PHE A 12 16.94 15.45 -3.66
CA PHE A 12 17.30 14.41 -4.63
C PHE A 12 16.12 13.99 -5.52
N GLY A 13 15.01 14.74 -5.50
CA GLY A 13 13.82 14.47 -6.32
C GLY A 13 12.84 13.45 -5.70
N VAL A 14 13.04 13.07 -4.42
CA VAL A 14 12.11 12.19 -3.71
C VAL A 14 10.88 12.98 -3.26
N TYR A 15 9.71 12.60 -3.75
CA TYR A 15 8.43 13.24 -3.42
C TYR A 15 7.68 12.55 -2.26
N SER A 16 7.97 11.28 -1.98
CA SER A 16 7.36 10.52 -0.90
C SER A 16 8.21 9.34 -0.47
N VAL A 17 8.17 9.02 0.83
CA VAL A 17 8.79 7.82 1.42
C VAL A 17 7.75 7.13 2.28
N GLY A 18 7.56 5.83 2.06
CA GLY A 18 6.57 5.03 2.77
C GLY A 18 7.06 3.61 3.03
N ILE A 19 6.34 2.88 3.87
CA ILE A 19 6.61 1.46 4.10
C ILE A 19 6.05 0.68 2.92
N ALA A 20 6.89 -0.07 2.23
CA ALA A 20 6.48 -0.96 1.16
C ALA A 20 5.86 -2.24 1.76
N ALA A 21 4.55 -2.23 2.00
CA ALA A 21 3.86 -3.33 2.70
C ALA A 21 4.08 -4.71 2.06
N ILE A 22 4.09 -4.77 0.72
CA ILE A 22 4.30 -6.02 -0.04
C ILE A 22 5.72 -6.56 0.20
N THR A 23 6.73 -5.74 -0.05
CA THR A 23 8.13 -6.11 0.17
C THR A 23 8.39 -6.44 1.63
N ALA A 24 7.80 -5.70 2.56
CA ALA A 24 7.90 -5.97 3.99
C ALA A 24 7.30 -7.33 4.35
N ALA A 25 6.12 -7.67 3.82
CA ALA A 25 5.50 -8.97 4.05
C ALA A 25 6.36 -10.13 3.49
N ILE A 26 6.97 -9.94 2.32
CA ILE A 26 7.89 -10.93 1.71
C ILE A 26 9.14 -11.10 2.58
N CYS A 27 9.82 -9.99 2.94
CA CYS A 27 11.04 -10.04 3.73
C CYS A 27 10.82 -10.53 5.16
N GLN A 28 9.61 -10.36 5.73
CA GLN A 28 9.26 -10.84 7.07
C GLN A 28 8.68 -12.26 7.07
N SER A 29 8.49 -12.87 5.89
CA SER A 29 7.97 -14.22 5.74
C SER A 29 8.86 -15.24 6.47
N PRO A 30 8.29 -16.33 7.04
CA PRO A 30 9.07 -17.45 7.56
C PRO A 30 10.06 -18.06 6.57
N GLU A 31 9.77 -17.94 5.27
CA GLU A 31 10.64 -18.41 4.19
C GLU A 31 11.93 -17.57 4.03
N ALA A 32 11.95 -16.34 4.53
CA ALA A 32 13.12 -15.46 4.39
C ALA A 32 14.27 -15.87 5.32
N HIS A 33 13.94 -16.28 6.54
CA HIS A 33 14.89 -16.86 7.49
C HIS A 33 14.11 -17.58 8.63
N PRO A 34 14.57 -18.77 9.09
CA PRO A 34 13.93 -19.48 10.21
C PRO A 34 13.87 -18.62 11.47
N ASP A 35 15.00 -17.95 11.78
CA ASP A 35 15.14 -17.03 12.89
C ASP A 35 14.51 -15.67 12.59
N LYS A 36 13.54 -15.25 13.42
CA LYS A 36 12.80 -13.99 13.24
C LYS A 36 13.70 -12.76 13.30
N ASP A 37 14.69 -12.78 14.19
CA ASP A 37 15.61 -11.66 14.43
C ASP A 37 16.64 -11.46 13.32
N GLN A 38 16.72 -12.39 12.35
CA GLN A 38 17.64 -12.30 11.21
C GLN A 38 16.93 -11.96 9.90
N ARG A 39 15.59 -11.87 9.88
CA ARG A 39 14.80 -11.57 8.67
C ARG A 39 15.04 -10.18 8.09
N TRP A 40 15.59 -9.25 8.89
CA TRP A 40 15.98 -7.93 8.40
C TRP A 40 17.06 -8.00 7.31
N LEU A 41 17.86 -9.07 7.26
CA LEU A 41 18.88 -9.28 6.23
C LEU A 41 18.23 -9.35 4.84
N ALA A 42 17.07 -10.00 4.72
CA ALA A 42 16.31 -10.06 3.46
C ALA A 42 15.87 -8.66 3.00
N ALA A 43 15.43 -7.82 3.93
CA ALA A 43 15.09 -6.42 3.63
C ALA A 43 16.33 -5.59 3.25
N ALA A 44 17.48 -5.81 3.90
CA ALA A 44 18.73 -5.13 3.58
C ALA A 44 19.22 -5.48 2.17
N VAL A 45 19.21 -6.77 1.82
CA VAL A 45 19.58 -7.25 0.48
C VAL A 45 18.62 -6.73 -0.58
N ALA A 46 17.30 -6.75 -0.33
CA ALA A 46 16.31 -6.15 -1.23
C ALA A 46 16.57 -4.66 -1.46
N GLY A 47 16.94 -3.92 -0.41
CA GLY A 47 17.34 -2.52 -0.50
C GLY A 47 18.55 -2.29 -1.41
N ILE A 48 19.59 -3.14 -1.29
CA ILE A 48 20.78 -3.08 -2.17
C ILE A 48 20.37 -3.31 -3.63
N PHE A 49 19.55 -4.31 -3.91
CA PHE A 49 19.06 -4.55 -5.27
C PHE A 49 18.23 -3.39 -5.81
N TYR A 50 17.41 -2.73 -4.97
CA TYR A 50 16.68 -1.53 -5.38
C TYR A 50 17.61 -0.35 -5.69
N LEU A 51 18.72 -0.17 -4.96
CA LEU A 51 19.71 0.86 -5.28
C LEU A 51 20.40 0.57 -6.62
N ILE A 52 20.76 -0.68 -6.88
CA ILE A 52 21.32 -1.11 -8.17
C ILE A 52 20.31 -0.84 -9.29
N ALA A 53 19.05 -1.27 -9.13
CA ALA A 53 17.99 -1.01 -10.09
C ALA A 53 17.79 0.50 -10.32
N GLY A 54 17.90 1.32 -9.26
CA GLY A 54 17.84 2.78 -9.34
C GLY A 54 18.94 3.39 -10.20
N LEU A 55 20.17 2.85 -10.18
CA LEU A 55 21.25 3.26 -11.08
C LEU A 55 20.88 3.04 -12.56
N PHE A 56 20.14 1.97 -12.86
CA PHE A 56 19.64 1.68 -14.20
C PHE A 56 18.26 2.31 -14.48
N GLY A 57 17.82 3.27 -13.66
CA GLY A 57 16.49 3.86 -13.74
C GLY A 57 16.13 4.39 -15.13
N SER A 58 17.06 5.09 -15.80
CA SER A 58 16.84 5.60 -17.17
C SER A 58 16.62 4.48 -18.20
N ALA A 59 17.35 3.38 -18.10
CA ALA A 59 17.17 2.21 -18.95
C ALA A 59 15.83 1.51 -18.69
N ILE A 60 15.44 1.38 -17.41
CA ILE A 60 14.15 0.81 -17.01
C ILE A 60 13.00 1.66 -17.53
N THR A 61 13.07 2.99 -17.38
CA THR A 61 12.06 3.91 -17.91
C THR A 61 12.01 3.86 -19.44
N GLY A 62 13.16 3.76 -20.12
CA GLY A 62 13.22 3.58 -21.57
C GLY A 62 12.54 2.28 -22.04
N MET A 63 12.75 1.18 -21.32
CA MET A 63 12.09 -0.10 -21.60
C MET A 63 10.58 -0.05 -21.35
N MET A 64 10.15 0.62 -20.28
CA MET A 64 8.73 0.87 -20.00
C MET A 64 8.07 1.71 -21.11
N ALA A 65 8.77 2.70 -21.67
CA ALA A 65 8.26 3.51 -22.78
C ALA A 65 8.08 2.73 -24.09
N ALA A 66 8.79 1.60 -24.26
CA ALA A 66 8.64 0.72 -25.42
C ALA A 66 7.42 -0.22 -25.30
N LEU A 67 6.87 -0.39 -24.10
CA LEU A 67 5.71 -1.25 -23.85
C LEU A 67 4.39 -0.47 -24.04
N PRO A 68 3.35 -1.07 -24.64
CA PRO A 68 2.04 -0.45 -24.66
C PRO A 68 1.47 -0.30 -23.24
N VAL A 69 0.77 0.82 -22.99
CA VAL A 69 0.22 1.16 -21.66
C VAL A 69 -0.63 0.03 -21.07
N SER A 70 -1.38 -0.70 -21.91
CA SER A 70 -2.21 -1.83 -21.49
C SER A 70 -1.42 -2.96 -20.82
N TRP A 71 -0.20 -3.25 -21.28
CA TRP A 71 0.65 -4.28 -20.69
C TRP A 71 1.17 -3.86 -19.30
N ILE A 72 1.54 -2.60 -19.15
CA ILE A 72 1.98 -2.04 -17.87
C ILE A 72 0.85 -2.10 -16.85
N GLN A 73 -0.36 -1.71 -17.25
CA GLN A 73 -1.56 -1.77 -16.40
C GLN A 73 -1.90 -3.21 -16.01
N MET A 74 -1.80 -4.16 -16.94
CA MET A 74 -2.05 -5.58 -16.67
C MET A 74 -1.04 -6.14 -15.65
N LEU A 75 0.26 -5.90 -15.85
CA LEU A 75 1.31 -6.34 -14.92
C LEU A 75 1.15 -5.70 -13.54
N ALA A 76 0.85 -4.40 -13.49
CA ALA A 76 0.60 -3.70 -12.24
C ALA A 76 -0.62 -4.28 -11.50
N GLY A 77 -1.71 -4.56 -12.23
CA GLY A 77 -2.91 -5.19 -11.68
C GLY A 77 -2.60 -6.58 -11.11
N LEU A 78 -1.95 -7.44 -11.88
CA LEU A 78 -1.56 -8.80 -11.45
C LEU A 78 -0.66 -8.77 -10.21
N ALA A 79 0.30 -7.85 -10.16
CA ALA A 79 1.18 -7.68 -8.99
C ALA A 79 0.42 -7.24 -7.73
N LEU A 80 -0.66 -6.47 -7.90
CA LEU A 80 -1.48 -5.97 -6.79
C LEU A 80 -2.56 -6.96 -6.32
N LEU A 81 -2.94 -7.95 -7.14
CA LEU A 81 -4.01 -8.91 -6.79
C LEU A 81 -3.76 -9.62 -5.44
N SER A 82 -2.54 -10.09 -5.21
CA SER A 82 -2.17 -10.77 -3.97
C SER A 82 -2.31 -9.86 -2.75
N THR A 83 -1.90 -8.60 -2.90
CA THR A 83 -1.93 -7.60 -1.84
C THR A 83 -3.35 -7.17 -1.53
N ILE A 84 -4.15 -6.90 -2.57
CA ILE A 84 -5.57 -6.55 -2.41
C ILE A 84 -6.31 -7.68 -1.72
N SER A 85 -6.10 -8.94 -2.14
CA SER A 85 -6.71 -10.11 -1.52
C SER A 85 -6.37 -10.22 -0.03
N GLY A 86 -5.08 -10.12 0.32
CA GLY A 86 -4.63 -10.18 1.71
C GLY A 86 -5.17 -9.03 2.57
N SER A 87 -5.11 -7.80 2.08
CA SER A 87 -5.63 -6.63 2.79
C SER A 87 -7.15 -6.68 2.97
N LEU A 88 -7.89 -7.15 1.96
CA LEU A 88 -9.34 -7.26 2.04
C LEU A 88 -9.78 -8.39 2.98
N TYR A 89 -9.07 -9.54 2.94
CA TYR A 89 -9.27 -10.62 3.90
C TYR A 89 -9.09 -10.12 5.34
N GLN A 90 -8.01 -9.38 5.61
CA GLN A 90 -7.74 -8.83 6.94
C GLN A 90 -8.78 -7.78 7.36
N ALA A 91 -9.18 -6.88 6.44
CA ALA A 91 -10.12 -5.81 6.73
C ALA A 91 -11.55 -6.32 7.00
N LEU A 92 -11.97 -7.40 6.35
CA LEU A 92 -13.31 -7.98 6.51
C LEU A 92 -13.38 -9.07 7.59
N HIS A 93 -12.26 -9.38 8.24
CA HIS A 93 -12.17 -10.47 9.23
C HIS A 93 -13.01 -10.21 10.48
N ASN A 94 -13.11 -8.95 10.93
CA ASN A 94 -13.87 -8.58 12.12
C ASN A 94 -15.30 -8.19 11.74
N GLU A 95 -16.29 -8.97 12.19
CA GLU A 95 -17.71 -8.76 11.86
C GLU A 95 -18.23 -7.37 12.23
N ARG A 96 -17.74 -6.77 13.32
CA ARG A 96 -18.19 -5.43 13.77
C ARG A 96 -17.73 -4.29 12.87
N GLU A 97 -16.61 -4.47 12.19
CA GLU A 97 -15.96 -3.41 11.41
C GLU A 97 -16.15 -3.59 9.90
N ARG A 98 -16.73 -4.75 9.51
CA ARG A 98 -16.87 -5.17 8.12
C ARG A 98 -17.62 -4.15 7.26
N ASP A 99 -18.73 -3.62 7.75
CA ASP A 99 -19.54 -2.67 6.99
C ASP A 99 -18.77 -1.37 6.73
N ALA A 100 -18.03 -0.88 7.74
CA ALA A 100 -17.16 0.28 7.59
C ALA A 100 -15.99 0.03 6.63
N ALA A 101 -15.39 -1.16 6.68
CA ALA A 101 -14.33 -1.57 5.75
C ALA A 101 -14.83 -1.64 4.30
N VAL A 102 -16.04 -2.17 4.07
CA VAL A 102 -16.67 -2.20 2.74
C VAL A 102 -16.93 -0.78 2.22
N VAL A 103 -17.46 0.12 3.06
CA VAL A 103 -17.65 1.52 2.68
C VAL A 103 -16.33 2.19 2.31
N ALA A 104 -15.29 1.99 3.11
CA ALA A 104 -13.95 2.54 2.83
C ALA A 104 -13.41 2.06 1.48
N PHE A 105 -13.54 0.76 1.21
CA PHE A 105 -13.11 0.14 -0.04
C PHE A 105 -13.90 0.65 -1.24
N LEU A 106 -15.23 0.66 -1.18
CA LEU A 106 -16.08 1.10 -2.29
C LEU A 106 -15.88 2.57 -2.63
N VAL A 107 -15.77 3.44 -1.63
CA VAL A 107 -15.46 4.86 -1.86
C VAL A 107 -14.07 5.03 -2.44
N THR A 108 -13.07 4.27 -1.98
CA THR A 108 -11.72 4.31 -2.57
C THR A 108 -11.72 3.83 -4.04
N ALA A 109 -12.44 2.74 -4.33
CA ALA A 109 -12.53 2.13 -5.66
C ALA A 109 -13.38 2.94 -6.65
N SER A 110 -14.23 3.84 -6.16
CA SER A 110 -15.13 4.66 -7.00
C SER A 110 -14.43 5.61 -7.97
N GLY A 111 -13.15 5.93 -7.73
CA GLY A 111 -12.41 6.93 -8.52
C GLY A 111 -12.90 8.38 -8.32
N LEU A 112 -13.76 8.64 -7.32
CA LEU A 112 -14.25 9.99 -7.01
C LEU A 112 -13.10 10.94 -6.70
N THR A 113 -13.15 12.13 -7.28
CA THR A 113 -12.25 13.24 -6.95
C THR A 113 -13.10 14.40 -6.44
N LEU A 114 -12.90 14.78 -5.18
CA LEU A 114 -13.64 15.87 -4.53
C LEU A 114 -12.62 16.89 -4.04
N VAL A 115 -12.85 18.17 -4.35
CA VAL A 115 -11.97 19.29 -3.95
C VAL A 115 -10.52 19.08 -4.41
N GLY A 116 -10.31 18.42 -5.55
CA GLY A 116 -8.99 18.08 -6.08
C GLY A 116 -8.25 16.96 -5.33
N ILE A 117 -8.87 16.33 -4.33
CA ILE A 117 -8.31 15.21 -3.58
C ILE A 117 -8.90 13.89 -4.10
N GLY A 118 -8.04 12.90 -4.31
CA GLY A 118 -8.41 11.58 -4.81
C GLY A 118 -9.25 10.74 -3.85
N SER A 119 -9.89 9.71 -4.40
CA SER A 119 -10.84 8.84 -3.71
C SER A 119 -10.27 8.12 -2.49
N ALA A 120 -8.96 7.81 -2.48
CA ALA A 120 -8.31 7.13 -1.37
C ALA A 120 -8.43 7.89 -0.03
N PHE A 121 -8.33 9.22 -0.07
CA PHE A 121 -8.52 10.05 1.13
C PHE A 121 -9.98 10.00 1.59
N TRP A 122 -10.92 10.20 0.66
CA TRP A 122 -12.35 10.20 0.97
C TRP A 122 -12.87 8.85 1.41
N GLY A 123 -12.28 7.76 0.92
CA GLY A 123 -12.59 6.41 1.37
C GLY A 123 -12.18 6.18 2.81
N LEU A 124 -11.01 6.68 3.21
CA LEU A 124 -10.59 6.62 4.62
C LEU A 124 -11.48 7.46 5.53
N ILE A 125 -11.88 8.67 5.09
CA ILE A 125 -12.82 9.51 5.85
C ILE A 125 -14.19 8.84 5.97
N ALA A 126 -14.79 8.39 4.86
CA ALA A 126 -16.10 7.77 4.85
C ALA A 126 -16.12 6.46 5.66
N GLY A 127 -15.10 5.62 5.49
CA GLY A 127 -14.90 4.41 6.28
C GLY A 127 -14.74 4.70 7.77
N GLY A 128 -13.90 5.67 8.12
CA GLY A 128 -13.68 6.08 9.52
C GLY A 128 -14.93 6.65 10.18
N VAL A 129 -15.70 7.48 9.48
CA VAL A 129 -16.99 7.99 9.97
C VAL A 129 -17.98 6.85 10.16
N CYS A 130 -18.08 5.93 9.18
CA CYS A 130 -18.94 4.75 9.29
C CYS A 130 -18.56 3.88 10.49
N TYR A 131 -17.26 3.63 10.69
CA TYR A 131 -16.73 2.89 11.82
C TYR A 131 -17.14 3.51 13.16
N VAL A 132 -16.92 4.81 13.33
CA VAL A 132 -17.27 5.53 14.56
C VAL A 132 -18.78 5.49 14.81
N VAL A 133 -19.61 5.76 13.80
CA VAL A 133 -21.07 5.77 13.93
C VAL A 133 -21.61 4.38 14.31
N LEU A 134 -21.15 3.33 13.64
CA LEU A 134 -21.58 1.95 13.93
C LEU A 134 -21.15 1.51 15.33
N ASN A 135 -19.94 1.85 15.74
CA ASN A 135 -19.44 1.49 17.07
C ASN A 135 -20.18 2.26 18.17
N LEU A 136 -20.49 3.55 17.97
CA LEU A 136 -21.30 4.35 18.90
C LEU A 136 -22.73 3.82 19.04
N ILE A 137 -23.34 3.34 17.95
CA ILE A 137 -24.68 2.73 18.00
C ILE A 137 -24.64 1.40 18.75
N ALA A 138 -23.62 0.57 18.49
CA ALA A 138 -23.45 -0.71 19.17
C ALA A 138 -23.23 -0.54 20.68
N ASP A 139 -22.45 0.46 21.10
CA ASP A 139 -22.21 0.77 22.51
C ASP A 139 -23.46 1.34 23.19
N ARG A 140 -24.30 2.11 22.48
CA ARG A 140 -25.55 2.65 23.04
C ARG A 140 -26.67 1.61 23.19
N ASN A 141 -26.57 0.47 22.51
CA ASN A 141 -27.56 -0.60 22.57
C ASN A 141 -27.21 -1.71 23.60
N ARG A 142 -26.17 -1.48 24.41
CA ARG A 142 -25.79 -2.28 25.58
C ARG A 142 -26.25 -1.61 26.87
#